data_AF-A0A8S1AS99-F1
#
_entry.id   AF-A0A8S1AS99-F1
#
_cell.length_a   1.000
_cell.length_b   1.000
_cell.length_c   1.000
_cell.angle_alpha   90.00
_cell.angle_beta   90.00
_cell.angle_gamma   90.00
#
_symmetry.space_group_name_H-M   'P 1'
#
loop_
_entity.id
_entity.type
_entity.pdbx_description
1 polymer ?
#
loop_
_entity_poly.entity_id
_entity_poly.type
_entity_poly.pdbx_seq_one_letter_code
_entity_poly.pdbx_strand_id
1 'polypeptide(L)'
;MLYLNTSIRGYPKGLRAGSDPRKPLLIIPEDFHSVTFKGVPYPLQNIEVWGCGDQASRKTQLEIKKWQVTEAERQRSVKLSAADWIEHPDSAS
;
A
#
# COMPACT_ATOMS: atom_id res chain seq x y z
N MET A 1 -15.01 3.74 17.11
CA MET A 1 -13.84 2.85 17.26
C MET A 1 -13.92 1.77 16.19
N LEU A 2 -12.79 1.38 15.60
CA LEU A 2 -12.67 0.27 14.65
C LEU A 2 -11.69 -0.74 15.25
N TYR A 3 -12.01 -2.02 15.22
CA TYR A 3 -11.08 -3.07 15.62
C TYR A 3 -11.15 -4.27 14.68
N LEU A 4 -10.02 -4.95 14.51
CA LEU A 4 -9.89 -6.21 13.81
C LEU A 4 -9.35 -7.25 14.80
N ASN A 5 -10.07 -8.36 14.96
CA ASN A 5 -9.60 -9.49 15.75
C ASN A 5 -9.39 -10.72 14.85
N THR A 6 -8.16 -11.21 14.77
CA THR A 6 -7.82 -12.42 14.01
C THR A 6 -7.37 -13.59 14.90
N SER A 7 -6.98 -13.34 16.15
CA SER A 7 -6.27 -14.33 16.97
C SER A 7 -6.68 -14.38 18.44
N ILE A 8 -7.34 -13.36 18.97
CA ILE A 8 -7.71 -13.31 20.39
C ILE A 8 -8.86 -14.29 20.63
N ARG A 9 -8.58 -15.33 21.40
CA ARG A 9 -9.55 -16.36 21.79
C ARG A 9 -10.58 -15.78 22.76
N GLY A 10 -11.80 -16.30 22.70
CA GLY A 10 -12.92 -15.85 23.55
C GLY A 10 -13.58 -14.54 23.09
N TYR A 11 -13.05 -13.90 22.04
CA TYR A 11 -13.65 -12.73 21.42
C TYR A 11 -14.07 -13.04 19.99
N PRO A 12 -15.15 -12.41 19.49
CA PRO A 12 -15.53 -12.57 18.10
C PRO A 12 -14.41 -12.15 17.16
N LYS A 13 -14.16 -12.96 16.14
CA LYS A 13 -13.20 -12.66 15.09
C LYS A 13 -13.82 -11.82 13.98
N GLY A 14 -12.97 -11.17 13.20
CA GLY A 14 -13.34 -10.27 12.11
C GLY A 14 -13.25 -8.79 12.49
N LEU A 15 -13.81 -7.95 11.63
CA LEU A 15 -13.80 -6.50 11.75
C LEU A 15 -15.07 -6.03 12.46
N ARG A 16 -14.93 -5.10 13.42
CA ARG A 16 -16.08 -4.42 14.00
C ARG A 16 -15.85 -2.93 14.14
N ALA A 17 -16.91 -2.15 13.89
CA ALA A 17 -16.91 -0.71 14.08
C ALA A 17 -18.15 -0.23 14.84
N GLY A 18 -17.97 0.80 15.67
CA GLY A 18 -19.05 1.41 16.44
C GLY A 18 -18.54 2.27 17.59
N SER A 19 -19.45 2.98 18.24
CA SER A 19 -19.20 3.68 19.51
C SER A 19 -19.27 2.73 20.71
N ASP A 20 -20.21 1.79 20.70
CA ASP A 20 -20.39 0.78 21.74
C ASP A 20 -19.77 -0.57 21.30
N PRO A 21 -18.74 -1.09 22.01
CA PRO A 21 -18.13 -2.37 21.68
C PRO A 21 -19.04 -3.58 21.92
N ARG A 22 -20.05 -3.46 22.79
CA ARG A 22 -21.06 -4.51 23.05
C ARG A 22 -22.15 -4.52 21.99
N LYS A 23 -22.41 -3.36 21.37
CA LYS A 23 -23.37 -3.18 20.28
C LYS A 23 -22.71 -2.51 19.07
N PRO A 24 -21.79 -3.22 18.39
CA PRO A 24 -21.11 -2.69 17.22
C PRO A 24 -22.13 -2.36 16.12
N LEU A 25 -21.93 -1.21 15.46
CA LEU A 25 -22.77 -0.73 14.38
C LEU A 25 -22.54 -1.52 13.09
N LEU A 26 -21.31 -1.95 12.87
CA LEU A 26 -20.86 -2.71 11.72
C LEU A 26 -20.04 -3.92 12.18
N ILE A 27 -20.33 -5.09 11.61
CA ILE A 27 -19.64 -6.36 11.87
C ILE A 27 -19.36 -7.01 10.53
N ILE A 28 -18.09 -7.37 10.28
CA ILE A 28 -17.69 -8.22 9.15
C ILE A 28 -17.01 -9.45 9.77
N PRO A 29 -17.55 -10.68 9.58
CA PRO A 29 -16.94 -11.90 10.10
C PRO A 29 -15.57 -12.19 9.48
N GLU A 30 -14.84 -13.16 10.05
CA GLU A 30 -13.52 -13.61 9.55
C GLU A 30 -13.58 -14.18 8.12
N ASP A 31 -14.74 -14.66 7.68
CA ASP A 31 -14.94 -15.25 6.35
C ASP A 31 -15.10 -14.21 5.22
N PHE A 32 -15.29 -12.93 5.57
CA PHE A 32 -15.55 -11.84 4.64
C PHE A 32 -16.68 -12.10 3.63
N HIS A 33 -17.68 -12.93 3.96
CA HIS A 33 -18.81 -13.22 3.07
C HIS A 33 -20.00 -12.28 3.27
N SER A 34 -20.11 -11.68 4.45
CA SER A 34 -21.26 -10.84 4.81
C SER A 34 -20.84 -9.65 5.66
N VAL A 35 -21.71 -8.64 5.69
CA VAL A 35 -21.60 -7.50 6.59
C VAL A 35 -22.93 -7.30 7.30
N THR A 36 -22.87 -7.17 8.63
CA THR A 36 -24.03 -6.76 9.43
C THR A 36 -23.91 -5.28 9.72
N PHE A 37 -24.86 -4.48 9.23
CA PHE A 37 -24.94 -3.05 9.50
C PHE A 37 -26.26 -2.72 10.20
N LYS A 38 -26.17 -2.05 11.37
CA LYS A 38 -27.33 -1.74 12.22
C LYS A 38 -28.18 -2.97 12.58
N GLY A 39 -27.56 -4.14 12.71
CA GLY A 39 -28.22 -5.39 13.04
C GLY A 39 -28.86 -6.13 11.86
N VAL A 40 -28.75 -5.60 10.64
CA VAL A 40 -29.27 -6.24 9.43
C VAL A 40 -28.11 -6.82 8.61
N PRO A 41 -28.16 -8.10 8.20
CA PRO A 41 -27.11 -8.72 7.39
C PRO A 41 -27.27 -8.40 5.89
N TYR A 42 -26.15 -8.21 5.21
CA TYR A 42 -26.04 -7.98 3.78
C TYR A 42 -24.91 -8.84 3.18
N PRO A 43 -25.03 -9.29 1.92
CA PRO A 43 -23.93 -9.94 1.22
C PRO A 43 -22.78 -8.96 1.00
N LEU A 44 -21.55 -9.41 1.28
CA LEU A 44 -20.36 -8.61 1.05
C LEU A 44 -19.82 -8.88 -0.36
N GLN A 45 -19.78 -7.85 -1.20
CA GLN A 45 -19.29 -8.00 -2.57
C GLN A 45 -17.79 -7.71 -2.65
N ASN A 46 -17.39 -6.50 -2.23
CA ASN A 46 -16.01 -6.03 -2.25
C ASN A 46 -15.73 -5.18 -0.99
N ILE A 47 -14.47 -5.12 -0.58
CA ILE A 47 -13.99 -4.22 0.48
C ILE A 47 -12.82 -3.42 -0.08
N GLU A 48 -12.87 -2.11 0.09
CA GLU A 48 -11.78 -1.22 -0.28
C GLU A 48 -11.25 -0.52 0.97
N VAL A 49 -9.92 -0.49 1.11
CA VAL A 49 -9.25 0.16 2.23
C VAL A 49 -8.42 1.29 1.67
N TRP A 50 -8.80 2.51 2.04
CA TRP A 50 -8.12 3.73 1.64
C TRP A 50 -7.35 4.29 2.83
N GLY A 51 -6.04 4.47 2.67
CA GLY A 51 -5.20 5.13 3.67
C GLY A 51 -4.98 6.60 3.33
N CYS A 52 -4.91 7.46 4.34
CA CYS A 52 -4.30 8.77 4.18
C CYS A 52 -2.81 8.66 4.50
N GLY A 53 -1.96 8.59 3.48
CA GLY A 53 -0.53 8.83 3.70
C GLY A 53 -0.37 10.21 4.31
N ASP A 54 0.21 10.31 5.50
CA ASP A 54 0.46 11.59 6.14
C ASP A 54 1.35 12.48 5.26
N GLN A 55 1.36 13.78 5.52
CA GLN A 55 2.08 14.73 4.68
C GLN A 55 3.59 14.42 4.61
N ALA A 56 4.17 13.78 5.64
CA ALA A 56 5.56 13.32 5.62
C ALA A 56 5.72 12.09 4.72
N SER A 57 4.83 11.10 4.80
CA SER A 57 4.82 9.97 3.85
C SER A 57 4.73 10.43 2.39
N ARG A 58 3.92 11.46 2.10
CA ARG A 58 3.85 12.06 0.75
C ARG A 58 5.18 12.69 0.33
N LYS A 59 5.87 13.41 1.23
CA LYS A 59 7.18 14.00 0.94
C LYS A 59 8.22 12.93 0.65
N THR A 60 8.31 11.89 1.47
CA THR A 60 9.23 10.77 1.26
C THR A 60 8.96 10.06 -0.06
N GLN A 61 7.71 9.80 -0.41
CA GLN A 61 7.35 9.22 -1.72
C GLN A 61 7.77 10.11 -2.89
N LEU A 62 7.63 11.44 -2.76
CA LEU A 62 8.07 12.39 -3.78
C LEU A 62 9.60 12.44 -3.91
N GLU A 63 10.33 12.38 -2.79
CA GLU A 63 11.80 12.32 -2.79
C GLU A 63 12.32 11.04 -3.43
N ILE A 64 11.74 9.88 -3.10
CA ILE A 64 12.08 8.60 -3.73
C ILE A 64 11.85 8.67 -5.25
N LYS A 65 10.71 9.20 -5.69
CA LYS A 65 10.42 9.38 -7.12
C LYS A 65 11.42 10.31 -7.81
N LYS A 66 11.78 11.44 -7.18
CA LYS A 66 12.80 12.36 -7.72
C LYS A 66 14.15 11.65 -7.87
N TRP A 67 14.59 10.95 -6.83
CA TRP A 67 15.85 10.20 -6.86
C TRP A 67 15.86 9.15 -7.97
N GLN A 68 14.76 8.42 -8.16
CA GLN A 68 14.64 7.43 -9.24
C GLN A 68 14.78 8.07 -10.64
N VAL A 69 14.20 9.26 -10.86
CA VAL A 69 14.33 9.99 -12.13
C VAL A 69 15.78 10.44 -12.33
N THR A 70 16.40 11.05 -11.31
CA THR A 70 17.79 11.51 -11.39
C THR A 70 18.76 10.35 -11.62
N GLU A 71 18.57 9.21 -10.97
CA GLU A 71 19.42 8.03 -11.18
C GLU A 71 19.20 7.43 -12.58
N ALA A 72 17.97 7.41 -13.09
CA ALA A 72 17.67 6.97 -14.45
C ALA A 72 18.32 7.89 -15.50
N GLU A 73 18.29 9.20 -15.30
CA GLU A 73 18.99 10.19 -16.13
C GLU A 73 20.51 10.01 -16.09
N ARG A 74 21.08 9.82 -14.88
CA ARG A 74 22.51 9.54 -14.70
C ARG A 74 22.94 8.26 -15.42
N GLN A 75 22.19 7.17 -15.24
CA GLN A 75 22.47 5.91 -15.94
C GLN A 75 22.32 6.05 -17.45
N ARG A 76 21.35 6.83 -17.94
CA ARG A 76 21.21 7.12 -19.37
C ARG A 76 22.41 7.91 -19.90
N SER A 77 22.87 8.91 -19.17
CA SER A 77 24.06 9.70 -19.52
C SER A 77 25.33 8.84 -19.54
N VAL A 78 25.50 7.94 -18.58
CA VAL A 78 26.66 7.03 -18.52
C VAL A 78 26.63 6.04 -19.67
N LYS A 79 25.46 5.52 -20.05
CA LYS A 79 25.32 4.63 -21.21
C LYS A 79 25.62 5.34 -22.52
N LEU A 80 25.18 6.59 -22.68
CA LEU A 80 25.51 7.41 -23.85
C LEU A 80 27.01 7.72 -23.88
N SER A 81 27.59 8.18 -22.77
CA SER A 81 29.03 8.47 -22.72
C SER A 81 29.87 7.21 -22.97
N ALA A 82 29.49 6.06 -22.41
CA ALA A 82 30.19 4.79 -22.66
C ALA A 82 30.10 4.35 -24.12
N ALA A 83 28.99 4.65 -24.82
CA ALA A 83 28.90 4.45 -26.26
C ALA A 83 29.83 5.42 -27.03
N ASP A 84 29.97 6.66 -26.57
CA ASP A 84 30.93 7.63 -27.12
C ASP A 84 32.41 7.22 -26.89
N TRP A 85 32.70 6.41 -25.86
CA TRP A 85 34.04 5.84 -25.61
C TRP A 85 34.36 4.62 -26.50
N ILE A 86 33.37 4.02 -27.17
CA ILE A 86 33.55 2.80 -27.99
C ILE A 86 34.01 3.11 -29.43
N GLU A 87 34.03 4.39 -29.85
CA GLU A 87 34.44 4.79 -31.21
C GLU A 87 35.96 4.82 -31.48
N HIS A 88 36.82 4.27 -30.62
CA HIS A 88 38.23 4.02 -30.98
C HIS A 88 38.86 2.80 -30.28
N PRO A 89 38.76 1.57 -30.85
CA PRO A 89 39.52 0.43 -30.38
C PRO A 89 40.61 -0.02 -31.38
N ASP A 90 41.39 0.89 -31.98
CA ASP A 90 42.53 0.48 -32.81
C ASP A 90 43.69 1.49 -32.73
N SER A 91 44.73 1.14 -31.95
CA SER A 91 46.15 1.14 -32.36
C SER A 91 47.09 1.15 -31.15
N ALA A 92 47.61 -0.02 -30.79
CA ALA A 92 48.96 -0.17 -30.22
C ALA A 92 49.40 -1.62 -30.43
N SER A 93 49.91 -1.87 -31.63
CA SER A 93 50.85 -2.96 -31.92
C SER A 93 52.21 -2.69 -31.30
#